data_AF-H9FIU0-F1
#
_entry.id   AF-H9FIU0-F1
#
_cell.length_a   1.000
_cell.length_b   1.000
_cell.length_c   1.000
_cell.angle_alpha   90.00
_cell.angle_beta   90.00
_cell.angle_gamma   90.00
#
_symmetry.space_group_name_H-M   'P 1'
#
loop_
_entity.id
_entity.type
_entity.pdbx_description
1 polymer ?
#
loop_
_entity_poly.entity_id
_entity_poly.type
_entity_poly.pdbx_seq_one_letter_code
_entity_poly.pdbx_strand_id
1 'polypeptide(L)'
;IAQAQQEEGGLPDRGREELRKLESTLDGLERSRERQERRIQVTLRKWERFETNKETVVRYLFQTGSSHERFLSFSSLESLSSELEQTKEFSKRTENIAVQAENLVKEASEIPLGPQNKQLLQQQAQSIKEQVKKLEDTLEEDIKTMEMVKTKWDHFGSNFETLSVWITEKEK
;
A
#
# COMPACT_ATOMS: atom_id res chain seq x y z
N ILE A 1 -81.15 -42.94 -8.17
CA ILE A 1 -79.91 -43.35 -8.86
C ILE A 1 -79.35 -42.07 -9.47
N ALA A 2 -78.69 -41.21 -8.70
CA ALA A 2 -77.29 -41.30 -8.23
C ALA A 2 -76.30 -41.37 -9.40
N GLN A 3 -75.67 -40.24 -9.72
CA GLN A 3 -74.22 -40.11 -9.93
C GLN A 3 -73.85 -38.66 -10.27
N ALA A 4 -73.65 -37.87 -9.21
CA ALA A 4 -72.79 -36.70 -9.24
C ALA A 4 -71.44 -37.15 -8.67
N GLN A 5 -70.52 -37.58 -9.53
CA GLN A 5 -69.14 -37.88 -9.14
C GLN A 5 -68.24 -37.67 -10.37
N GLN A 6 -67.80 -36.44 -10.61
CA GLN A 6 -66.61 -36.18 -11.45
C GLN A 6 -66.11 -34.73 -11.38
N GLU A 7 -65.87 -34.17 -10.19
CA GLU A 7 -65.16 -32.87 -10.10
C GLU A 7 -64.09 -32.76 -8.99
N GLU A 8 -63.82 -33.82 -8.21
CA GLU A 8 -62.92 -33.70 -7.04
C GLU A 8 -61.43 -34.02 -7.29
N GLY A 9 -60.98 -34.17 -8.54
CA GLY A 9 -59.62 -34.63 -8.85
C GLY A 9 -58.53 -33.56 -9.08
N GLY A 10 -58.89 -32.33 -9.45
CA GLY A 10 -57.93 -31.35 -10.00
C GLY A 10 -57.32 -30.35 -8.99
N LEU A 11 -57.95 -30.15 -7.85
CA LEU A 11 -57.52 -29.20 -6.82
C LEU A 11 -56.31 -29.64 -5.98
N PRO A 12 -56.18 -30.92 -5.55
CA PRO A 12 -55.00 -31.35 -4.78
C PRO A 12 -53.73 -31.45 -5.62
N ASP A 13 -53.85 -31.67 -6.93
CA ASP A 13 -52.71 -31.79 -7.86
C ASP A 13 -52.10 -30.41 -8.16
N ARG A 14 -52.94 -29.40 -8.40
CA ARG A 14 -52.50 -28.00 -8.54
C ARG A 14 -51.85 -27.46 -7.27
N GLY A 15 -52.39 -27.78 -6.08
CA GLY A 15 -51.78 -27.38 -4.81
C GLY A 15 -50.40 -28.02 -4.57
N ARG A 16 -50.21 -29.28 -4.97
CA ARG A 16 -48.92 -29.97 -4.91
C ARG A 16 -47.89 -29.38 -5.89
N GLU A 17 -48.31 -29.01 -7.09
CA GLU A 17 -47.47 -28.36 -8.09
C GLU A 17 -46.96 -27.00 -7.59
N GLU A 18 -47.83 -26.18 -7.00
CA GLU A 18 -47.45 -24.88 -6.43
C GLU A 18 -46.55 -25.02 -5.20
N LEU A 19 -46.78 -26.01 -4.33
CA LEU A 19 -45.85 -26.32 -3.22
C LEU A 19 -44.47 -26.73 -3.73
N ARG A 20 -44.39 -27.60 -4.75
CA ARG A 20 -43.12 -28.01 -5.36
C ARG A 20 -42.38 -26.82 -5.99
N LYS A 21 -43.10 -25.89 -6.60
CA LYS A 21 -42.51 -24.63 -7.10
C LYS A 21 -41.96 -23.78 -5.97
N LEU A 22 -42.71 -23.62 -4.87
CA LEU A 22 -42.26 -22.85 -3.70
C LEU A 22 -41.01 -23.47 -3.06
N GLU A 23 -40.97 -24.80 -2.89
CA GLU A 23 -39.80 -25.53 -2.40
C GLU A 23 -38.59 -25.30 -3.31
N SER A 24 -38.75 -25.46 -4.62
CA SER A 24 -37.66 -25.18 -5.58
C SER A 24 -37.20 -23.72 -5.55
N THR A 25 -38.11 -22.79 -5.28
CA THR A 25 -37.79 -21.36 -5.19
C THR A 25 -37.02 -21.07 -3.90
N LEU A 26 -37.42 -21.69 -2.79
CA LEU A 26 -36.74 -21.60 -1.50
C LEU A 26 -35.32 -22.17 -1.57
N ASP A 27 -35.15 -23.37 -2.15
CA ASP A 27 -33.84 -23.98 -2.37
C ASP A 27 -32.95 -23.12 -3.27
N GLY A 28 -33.55 -22.47 -4.28
CA GLY A 28 -32.86 -21.54 -5.16
C GLY A 28 -32.40 -20.28 -4.43
N LEU A 29 -33.26 -19.74 -3.58
CA LEU A 29 -32.98 -18.59 -2.73
C LEU A 29 -31.85 -18.91 -1.73
N GLU A 30 -31.91 -20.05 -1.05
CA GLU A 30 -30.88 -20.48 -0.09
C GLU A 30 -29.51 -20.63 -0.78
N ARG A 31 -29.45 -21.33 -1.92
CA ARG A 31 -28.22 -21.46 -2.71
C ARG A 31 -27.68 -20.12 -3.23
N SER A 32 -28.56 -19.15 -3.53
CA SER A 32 -28.16 -17.81 -3.95
C SER A 32 -27.60 -16.99 -2.79
N ARG A 33 -28.25 -17.07 -1.62
CA ARG A 33 -27.81 -16.45 -0.37
C ARG A 33 -26.42 -16.95 0.03
N GLU A 34 -26.19 -18.26 0.04
CA GLU A 34 -24.89 -18.84 0.34
C GLU A 34 -23.79 -18.33 -0.60
N ARG A 35 -24.07 -18.26 -1.91
CA ARG A 35 -23.11 -17.74 -2.89
C ARG A 35 -22.81 -16.27 -2.67
N GLN A 36 -23.83 -15.47 -2.35
CA GLN A 36 -23.66 -14.06 -2.04
C GLN A 36 -22.84 -13.88 -0.76
N GLU A 37 -23.11 -14.67 0.28
CA GLU A 37 -22.37 -14.64 1.53
C GLU A 37 -20.89 -14.98 1.32
N ARG A 38 -20.58 -16.06 0.59
CA ARG A 38 -19.20 -16.41 0.23
C ARG A 38 -18.51 -15.27 -0.54
N ARG A 39 -19.21 -14.63 -1.48
CA ARG A 39 -18.67 -13.48 -2.23
C ARG A 39 -18.33 -12.32 -1.30
N ILE A 40 -19.24 -11.98 -0.39
CA ILE A 40 -19.04 -10.90 0.59
C ILE A 40 -17.85 -11.21 1.50
N GLN A 41 -17.73 -12.45 2.00
CA GLN A 41 -16.60 -12.84 2.84
C GLN A 41 -15.25 -12.71 2.12
N VAL A 42 -15.17 -13.08 0.85
CA VAL A 42 -13.95 -12.91 0.05
C VAL A 42 -13.62 -11.43 -0.14
N THR A 43 -14.63 -10.60 -0.47
CA THR A 43 -14.44 -9.15 -0.61
C THR A 43 -13.95 -8.53 0.69
N LEU A 44 -14.57 -8.90 1.82
CA LEU A 44 -14.23 -8.38 3.14
C LEU A 44 -12.78 -8.68 3.50
N ARG A 45 -12.32 -9.93 3.34
CA ARG A 45 -10.92 -10.31 3.62
C ARG A 45 -9.92 -9.54 2.77
N LYS A 46 -10.23 -9.33 1.48
CA LYS A 46 -9.38 -8.51 0.61
C LYS A 46 -9.35 -7.05 1.05
N TRP A 47 -10.49 -6.52 1.46
CA TRP A 47 -10.61 -5.16 1.97
C TRP A 47 -9.85 -4.95 3.28
N GLU A 48 -9.97 -5.87 4.24
CA GLU A 48 -9.23 -5.82 5.51
C GLU A 48 -7.72 -5.81 5.27
N ARG A 49 -7.22 -6.69 4.38
CA ARG A 49 -5.81 -6.69 3.99
C ARG A 49 -5.38 -5.36 3.40
N PHE A 50 -6.17 -4.84 2.45
CA PHE A 50 -5.89 -3.56 1.82
C PHE A 50 -5.83 -2.42 2.83
N GLU A 51 -6.77 -2.35 3.78
CA GLU A 51 -6.78 -1.32 4.82
C GLU A 51 -5.57 -1.43 5.75
N THR A 52 -5.18 -2.64 6.18
CA THR A 52 -3.98 -2.84 7.01
C THR A 52 -2.70 -2.42 6.27
N ASN A 53 -2.58 -2.79 5.00
CA ASN A 53 -1.44 -2.38 4.17
C ASN A 53 -1.42 -0.86 3.96
N LYS A 54 -2.58 -0.26 3.68
CA LYS A 54 -2.73 1.19 3.48
C LYS A 54 -2.33 1.95 4.75
N GLU A 55 -2.83 1.52 5.90
CA GLU A 55 -2.49 2.11 7.20
C GLU A 55 -0.97 2.09 7.42
N THR A 56 -0.31 0.97 7.12
CA THR A 56 1.15 0.84 7.26
C THR A 56 1.90 1.88 6.44
N VAL A 57 1.55 2.03 5.15
CA VAL A 57 2.20 2.99 4.25
C VAL A 57 1.90 4.43 4.66
N VAL A 58 0.63 4.76 4.93
CA VAL A 58 0.21 6.13 5.30
C VAL A 58 0.83 6.55 6.63
N ARG A 59 0.85 5.66 7.62
CA ARG A 59 1.51 5.92 8.91
C ARG A 59 2.99 6.21 8.72
N TYR A 60 3.67 5.44 7.87
CA TYR A 60 5.09 5.68 7.56
C TYR A 60 5.30 7.04 6.89
N LEU A 61 4.50 7.40 5.88
CA LEU A 61 4.57 8.70 5.21
C LEU A 61 4.39 9.86 6.20
N PHE A 62 3.44 9.75 7.14
CA PHE A 62 3.18 10.79 8.13
C PHE A 62 4.33 10.93 9.15
N GLN A 63 4.86 9.81 9.64
CA GLN A 63 6.01 9.79 10.55
C GLN A 63 7.27 10.36 9.88
N THR A 64 7.44 10.06 8.60
CA THR A 64 8.61 10.49 7.84
C THR A 64 8.53 11.96 7.43
N GLY A 65 7.38 12.41 6.93
CA GLY A 65 7.22 13.79 6.44
C GLY A 65 7.54 14.84 7.51
N SER A 66 7.34 14.52 8.79
CA SER A 66 7.71 15.38 9.92
C SER A 66 9.21 15.33 10.29
N SER A 67 9.95 14.32 9.84
CA SER A 67 11.36 14.13 10.17
C SER A 67 12.31 14.50 9.03
N HIS A 68 11.82 14.52 7.79
CA HIS A 68 12.66 14.66 6.59
C HIS A 68 13.30 16.04 6.40
N GLU A 69 12.72 17.11 6.96
CA GLU A 69 13.36 18.45 6.94
C GLU A 69 14.69 18.52 7.72
N ARG A 70 15.03 17.49 8.53
CA ARG A 70 16.22 17.51 9.40
C ARG A 70 17.50 16.95 8.78
N PHE A 71 17.44 16.20 7.68
CA PHE A 71 18.58 15.41 7.19
C PHE A 71 19.73 16.23 6.57
N LEU A 72 19.53 17.53 6.33
CA LEU A 72 20.56 18.42 5.76
C LEU A 72 21.28 19.30 6.81
N SER A 73 21.10 19.04 8.11
CA SER A 73 21.82 19.79 9.15
C SER A 73 23.01 19.00 9.70
N PHE A 74 24.23 19.44 9.40
CA PHE A 74 25.47 18.88 9.96
C PHE A 74 26.47 19.99 10.31
N SER A 75 27.22 19.80 11.40
CA SER A 75 28.17 20.79 11.93
C SER A 75 29.64 20.35 11.83
N SER A 76 29.89 19.12 11.38
CA SER A 76 31.23 18.53 11.24
C SER A 76 31.23 17.40 10.20
N LEU A 77 32.41 16.96 9.76
CA LEU A 77 32.57 15.81 8.86
C LEU A 77 32.06 14.50 9.49
N GLU A 78 32.27 14.34 10.79
CA GLU A 78 31.77 13.19 11.55
C GLU A 78 30.24 13.20 11.61
N SER A 79 29.65 14.36 11.90
CA SER A 79 28.19 14.57 11.86
C SER A 79 27.62 14.32 10.46
N LEU A 80 28.27 14.82 9.40
CA LEU A 80 27.87 14.54 8.02
C LEU A 80 27.93 13.04 7.68
N SER A 81 28.98 12.35 8.12
CA SER A 81 29.14 10.92 7.85
C SER A 81 28.10 10.08 8.59
N SER A 82 27.79 10.42 9.84
CA SER A 82 26.73 9.78 10.62
C SER A 82 25.35 10.03 9.99
N GLU A 83 25.06 11.27 9.61
CA GLU A 83 23.79 11.64 8.99
C GLU A 83 23.64 10.94 7.63
N LEU A 84 24.70 10.86 6.82
CA LEU A 84 24.69 10.16 5.54
C LEU A 84 24.35 8.68 5.69
N GLU A 85 24.93 8.01 6.68
CA GLU A 85 24.65 6.60 6.94
C GLU A 85 23.20 6.40 7.39
N GLN A 86 22.70 7.29 8.26
CA GLN A 86 21.29 7.28 8.67
C GLN A 86 20.34 7.50 7.49
N THR A 87 20.63 8.47 6.61
CA THR A 87 19.81 8.73 5.41
C THR A 87 19.83 7.54 4.45
N LYS A 88 20.95 6.82 4.31
CA LYS A 88 21.04 5.58 3.53
C LYS A 88 20.20 4.45 4.13
N GLU A 89 20.28 4.24 5.43
CA GLU A 89 19.44 3.25 6.11
C GLU A 89 17.96 3.62 5.97
N PHE A 90 17.65 4.91 6.07
CA PHE A 90 16.31 5.43 5.91
C PHE A 90 15.77 5.19 4.49
N SER A 91 16.56 5.49 3.45
CA SER A 91 16.26 5.20 2.04
C SER A 91 15.95 3.72 1.82
N LYS A 92 16.76 2.80 2.37
CA LYS A 92 16.51 1.35 2.30
C LYS A 92 15.19 0.94 2.96
N ARG A 93 14.80 1.59 4.06
CA ARG A 93 13.49 1.35 4.69
C ARG A 93 12.36 1.88 3.80
N THR A 94 12.54 3.03 3.15
CA THR A 94 11.57 3.61 2.22
C THR A 94 11.34 2.71 1.00
N GLU A 95 12.38 2.07 0.46
CA GLU A 95 12.25 1.12 -0.65
C GLU A 95 11.25 -0.02 -0.34
N ASN A 96 11.30 -0.56 0.89
CA ASN A 96 10.36 -1.59 1.32
C ASN A 96 8.91 -1.07 1.39
N ILE A 97 8.73 0.20 1.77
CA ILE A 97 7.42 0.86 1.80
C ILE A 97 6.93 1.15 0.37
N ALA A 98 7.81 1.49 -0.56
CA ALA A 98 7.48 1.68 -1.96
C ALA A 98 6.94 0.41 -2.60
N VAL A 99 7.55 -0.75 -2.31
CA VAL A 99 7.02 -2.06 -2.71
C VAL A 99 5.62 -2.30 -2.14
N GLN A 100 5.37 -1.95 -0.88
CA GLN A 100 4.03 -2.05 -0.29
C GLN A 100 3.03 -1.11 -0.98
N ALA A 101 3.43 0.13 -1.28
CA ALA A 101 2.60 1.10 -1.98
C ALA A 101 2.25 0.65 -3.40
N GLU A 102 3.18 -0.01 -4.10
CA GLU A 102 2.90 -0.61 -5.40
C GLU A 102 1.93 -1.79 -5.29
N ASN A 103 2.05 -2.61 -4.25
CA ASN A 103 1.10 -3.69 -3.99
C ASN A 103 -0.30 -3.15 -3.65
N LEU A 104 -0.43 -2.00 -3.01
CA LEU A 104 -1.74 -1.35 -2.78
C LEU A 104 -2.48 -1.06 -4.08
N VAL A 105 -1.78 -0.60 -5.13
CA VAL A 105 -2.40 -0.33 -6.43
C VAL A 105 -2.92 -1.64 -7.06
N LYS A 106 -2.15 -2.73 -6.95
CA LYS A 106 -2.56 -4.06 -7.42
C LYS A 106 -3.77 -4.56 -6.63
N GLU A 107 -3.70 -4.54 -5.30
CA GLU A 107 -4.78 -4.96 -4.41
C GLU A 107 -6.07 -4.17 -4.68
N ALA A 108 -6.00 -2.84 -4.82
CA ALA A 108 -7.15 -2.00 -5.14
C ALA A 108 -7.84 -2.40 -6.45
N SER A 109 -7.09 -2.91 -7.44
CA SER A 109 -7.64 -3.39 -8.71
C SER A 109 -8.34 -4.75 -8.63
N GLU A 110 -7.99 -5.56 -7.63
CA GLU A 110 -8.45 -6.95 -7.46
C GLU A 110 -9.65 -7.09 -6.51
N ILE A 111 -9.97 -6.05 -5.73
CA ILE A 111 -11.16 -6.06 -4.87
C ILE A 111 -12.41 -5.93 -5.76
N PRO A 112 -13.38 -6.86 -5.65
CA PRO A 112 -14.58 -6.86 -6.48
C PRO A 112 -15.59 -5.81 -5.98
N LEU A 113 -15.28 -4.54 -6.23
CA LEU A 113 -16.12 -3.37 -5.95
C LEU A 113 -16.89 -2.94 -7.21
N GLY A 114 -17.93 -2.12 -7.01
CA GLY A 114 -18.59 -1.40 -8.10
C GLY A 114 -17.64 -0.39 -8.78
N PRO A 115 -17.92 0.01 -10.03
CA PRO A 115 -16.98 0.78 -10.87
C PRO A 115 -16.53 2.10 -10.25
N GLN A 116 -17.46 2.85 -9.63
CA GLN A 116 -17.15 4.14 -8.97
C GLN A 116 -16.21 3.96 -7.79
N ASN A 117 -16.53 3.03 -6.87
CA ASN A 117 -15.69 2.75 -5.69
C ASN A 117 -14.34 2.18 -6.09
N LYS A 118 -14.30 1.35 -7.15
CA LYS A 118 -13.05 0.82 -7.69
C LYS A 118 -12.15 1.94 -8.21
N GLN A 119 -12.69 2.87 -8.99
CA GLN A 119 -11.93 4.02 -9.50
C GLN A 119 -11.39 4.89 -8.36
N LEU A 120 -12.23 5.22 -7.38
CA LEU A 120 -11.82 6.01 -6.22
C LEU A 120 -10.68 5.33 -5.44
N LEU A 121 -10.81 4.03 -5.17
CA LEU A 121 -9.80 3.27 -4.43
C LEU A 121 -8.47 3.22 -5.20
N GLN A 122 -8.53 3.01 -6.51
CA GLN A 122 -7.34 3.00 -7.36
C GLN A 122 -6.66 4.38 -7.40
N GLN A 123 -7.43 5.46 -7.49
CA GLN A 123 -6.89 6.83 -7.41
C GLN A 123 -6.20 7.10 -6.07
N GLN A 124 -6.81 6.66 -4.96
CA GLN A 124 -6.20 6.79 -3.64
C GLN A 124 -4.89 5.99 -3.53
N ALA A 125 -4.89 4.72 -3.95
CA ALA A 125 -3.68 3.90 -3.94
C ALA A 125 -2.59 4.48 -4.83
N GLN A 126 -2.95 5.02 -6.00
CA GLN A 126 -2.02 5.67 -6.91
C GLN A 126 -1.43 6.95 -6.31
N SER A 127 -2.24 7.79 -5.67
CA SER A 127 -1.78 8.98 -4.98
C SER A 127 -0.80 8.66 -3.84
N ILE A 128 -1.07 7.60 -3.07
CA ILE A 128 -0.15 7.12 -2.02
C ILE A 128 1.17 6.65 -2.64
N LYS A 129 1.12 5.84 -3.72
CA LYS A 129 2.31 5.40 -4.45
C LYS A 129 3.16 6.58 -4.92
N GLU A 130 2.53 7.61 -5.47
CA GLU A 130 3.22 8.82 -5.93
C GLU A 130 3.88 9.60 -4.79
N GLN A 131 3.23 9.68 -3.62
CA GLN A 131 3.83 10.31 -2.43
C GLN A 131 5.05 9.54 -1.91
N VAL A 132 4.99 8.20 -1.88
CA VAL A 132 6.15 7.38 -1.51
C VAL A 132 7.28 7.56 -2.52
N LYS A 133 6.96 7.54 -3.82
CA LYS A 133 7.97 7.77 -4.87
C LYS A 133 8.65 9.12 -4.73
N LYS A 134 7.89 10.19 -4.48
CA LYS A 134 8.46 11.53 -4.25
C LYS A 134 9.44 11.52 -3.08
N LEU A 135 9.10 10.82 -1.99
CA LEU A 135 9.99 10.66 -0.85
C LEU A 135 11.27 9.89 -1.22
N GLU A 136 11.18 8.81 -1.99
CA GLU A 136 12.34 8.08 -2.51
C GLU A 136 13.25 8.98 -3.36
N ASP A 137 12.66 9.71 -4.30
CA ASP A 137 13.38 10.62 -5.20
C ASP A 137 14.13 11.70 -4.39
N THR A 138 13.49 12.31 -3.39
CA THR A 138 14.14 13.32 -2.52
C THR A 138 15.26 12.72 -1.67
N LEU A 139 15.07 11.52 -1.11
CA LEU A 139 16.13 10.85 -0.36
C LEU A 139 17.36 10.52 -1.23
N GLU A 140 17.14 10.11 -2.48
CA GLU A 140 18.22 9.87 -3.43
C GLU A 140 19.00 11.15 -3.73
N GLU A 141 18.31 12.27 -3.91
CA GLU A 141 18.92 13.60 -4.10
C GLU A 141 19.73 14.06 -2.88
N ASP A 142 19.19 13.86 -1.67
CA ASP A 142 19.87 14.20 -0.41
C ASP A 142 21.15 13.38 -0.24
N ILE A 143 21.08 12.05 -0.45
CA ILE A 143 22.25 11.16 -0.37
C ILE A 143 23.33 11.61 -1.34
N LYS A 144 22.99 11.88 -2.61
CA LYS A 144 23.94 12.38 -3.61
C LYS A 144 24.60 13.69 -3.19
N THR A 145 23.81 14.60 -2.63
CA THR A 145 24.30 15.90 -2.16
C THR A 145 25.27 15.73 -1.00
N MET A 146 24.91 14.91 -0.01
CA MET A 146 25.76 14.62 1.16
C MET A 146 27.06 13.91 0.76
N GLU A 147 27.01 12.95 -0.16
CA GLU A 147 28.19 12.27 -0.72
C GLU A 147 29.12 13.24 -1.47
N MET A 148 28.55 14.15 -2.25
CA MET A 148 29.33 15.21 -2.92
C MET A 148 30.03 16.11 -1.89
N VAL A 149 29.32 16.55 -0.84
CA VAL A 149 29.91 17.40 0.20
C VAL A 149 31.04 16.66 0.90
N LYS A 150 30.83 15.39 1.27
CA LYS A 150 31.85 14.55 1.90
C LYS A 150 33.10 14.44 1.02
N THR A 151 32.93 14.13 -0.27
CA THR A 151 34.05 14.02 -1.22
C THR A 151 34.84 15.32 -1.35
N LYS A 152 34.15 16.47 -1.43
CA LYS A 152 34.81 17.79 -1.48
C LYS A 152 35.57 18.09 -0.20
N TRP A 153 35.00 17.72 0.95
CA TRP A 153 35.65 17.90 2.25
C TRP A 153 36.91 17.05 2.37
N ASP A 154 36.85 15.77 2.01
CA ASP A 154 38.00 14.85 2.03
C ASP A 154 39.14 15.37 1.14
N HIS A 155 38.80 15.88 -0.05
CA HIS A 155 39.79 16.51 -0.94
C HIS A 155 40.43 17.75 -0.32
N PHE A 156 39.63 18.61 0.32
CA PHE A 156 40.16 19.79 1.02
C PHE A 156 41.09 19.40 2.18
N GLY A 157 40.69 18.41 2.99
CA GLY A 157 41.50 17.90 4.09
C GLY A 157 42.85 17.36 3.62
N SER A 158 42.86 16.53 2.57
CA SER A 158 44.10 15.98 2.00
C SER A 158 45.03 17.06 1.44
N ASN A 159 44.48 18.08 0.77
CA ASN A 159 45.26 19.21 0.28
C ASN A 159 45.85 20.04 1.44
N PHE A 160 45.07 20.26 2.50
CA PHE A 160 45.51 20.99 3.68
C PHE A 160 46.61 20.25 4.44
N GLU A 161 46.50 18.93 4.61
CA GLU A 161 47.55 18.10 5.20
C GLU A 161 48.85 18.18 4.39
N THR A 162 48.74 18.06 3.06
CA THR A 162 49.89 18.16 2.15
C THR A 162 50.59 19.51 2.29
N LEU A 163 49.84 20.62 2.32
CA LEU A 163 50.38 21.96 2.52
C LEU A 163 51.00 22.12 3.92
N SER A 164 50.36 21.59 4.96
CA SER A 164 50.85 21.68 6.33
C SER A 164 52.19 20.96 6.50
N VAL A 165 52.34 19.77 5.90
CA VAL A 165 53.61 19.04 5.87
C VAL A 165 54.68 19.87 5.17
N TRP A 166 54.38 20.43 3.99
CA TRP A 166 55.32 21.26 3.24
C TRP A 166 55.77 22.51 4.00
N ILE A 167 54.85 23.22 4.68
CA ILE A 167 55.20 24.39 5.50
C ILE A 167 56.11 23.97 6.65
N THR A 168 55.78 22.89 7.35
CA THR A 168 56.57 22.39 8.49
C THR A 168 57.97 21.97 8.06
N GLU A 169 58.12 21.43 6.85
CA GLU A 169 59.43 21.12 6.26
C GLU A 169 60.24 22.37 5.88
N LYS A 170 59.59 23.48 5.54
CA LYS A 170 60.24 24.76 5.21
C LYS A 170 60.59 25.61 6.42
N GLU A 171 59.89 25.43 7.54
CA GLU A 171 60.15 26.13 8.81
C GLU A 171 61.21 25.43 9.70
N LYS A 172 61.67 24.24 9.31
CA LYS A 172 62.83 23.54 9.90
C LYS A 172 64.14 23.90 9.21
#